data_AF-A0A7S2QFW1-F1
#
_entry.id   AF-A0A7S2QFW1-F1
#
_cell.length_a   1.000
_cell.length_b   1.000
_cell.length_c   1.000
_cell.angle_alpha   90.00
_cell.angle_beta   90.00
_cell.angle_gamma   90.00
#
_symmetry.space_group_name_H-M   'P 1'
#
loop_
_entity.id
_entity.type
_entity.pdbx_description
1 polymer ?
#
loop_
_entity_poly.entity_id
_entity_poly.type
_entity_poly.pdbx_seq_one_letter_code
_entity_poly.pdbx_strand_id
1 'polypeptide(L)'
;KESEGTAGKWVATAGKWFKDEAEDRGIQTSEDSRFFGISAGFDSFSSEGKELIVQYQAKYEKDVECGGGYMKIGPKMSDPTAFGDPTPYNIMFGPDKCGYTKRTHLIFSYKGKNVLKKSDLSYKQEG
;
A
#
# COMPACT_ATOMS: atom_id res chain seq x y z
N LYS A 1 8.74 -14.52 0.92
CA LYS A 1 7.60 -14.52 1.88
C LYS A 1 6.71 -15.74 1.76
N GLU A 2 6.27 -16.11 0.56
CA GLU A 2 5.54 -17.38 0.37
C GLU A 2 6.37 -18.60 0.76
N SER A 3 7.62 -18.68 0.30
CA SER A 3 8.58 -19.73 0.69
C SER A 3 8.89 -19.80 2.19
N GLU A 4 8.68 -18.71 2.92
CA GLU A 4 8.87 -18.60 4.37
C GLU A 4 7.58 -18.93 5.16
N GLY A 5 6.45 -19.15 4.48
CA GLY A 5 5.15 -19.37 5.14
C GLY A 5 4.61 -18.13 5.88
N THR A 6 5.13 -16.93 5.58
CA THR A 6 4.77 -15.68 6.25
C THR A 6 3.90 -14.75 5.40
N ALA A 7 3.58 -15.16 4.17
CA ALA A 7 2.63 -14.46 3.30
C ALA A 7 1.20 -14.62 3.81
N GLY A 8 0.47 -13.51 3.90
CA GLY A 8 -0.94 -13.50 4.29
C GLY A 8 -1.87 -13.60 3.08
N LYS A 9 -3.11 -14.02 3.34
CA LYS A 9 -4.16 -14.15 2.33
C LYS A 9 -5.00 -12.89 2.21
N TRP A 10 -5.32 -12.55 0.96
CA TRP A 10 -6.25 -11.48 0.65
C TRP A 10 -7.66 -12.03 0.46
N VAL A 11 -8.66 -11.28 0.90
CA VAL A 11 -10.07 -11.60 0.69
C VAL A 11 -10.83 -10.42 0.09
N ALA A 12 -11.81 -10.70 -0.77
CA ALA A 12 -12.66 -9.69 -1.40
C ALA A 12 -13.97 -9.52 -0.61
N THR A 13 -14.10 -8.42 0.14
CA THR A 13 -15.20 -8.20 1.08
C THR A 13 -15.46 -6.71 1.30
N ALA A 14 -16.69 -6.33 1.65
CA ALA A 14 -17.02 -5.00 2.17
C ALA A 14 -16.64 -4.82 3.65
N GLY A 15 -16.23 -5.92 4.30
CA GLY A 15 -15.78 -5.96 5.68
C GLY A 15 -16.92 -6.05 6.69
N LYS A 16 -16.65 -5.73 7.96
CA LYS A 16 -17.61 -5.91 9.07
C LYS A 16 -18.77 -4.92 9.06
N TRP A 17 -18.54 -3.74 8.51
CA TRP A 17 -19.52 -2.65 8.42
C TRP A 17 -19.32 -1.94 7.10
N PHE A 18 -20.38 -1.55 6.42
CA PHE A 18 -20.32 -0.90 5.12
C PHE A 18 -21.55 -0.03 4.96
N LYS A 19 -21.47 0.97 4.07
CA LYS A 19 -22.62 1.76 3.66
C LYS A 19 -23.37 1.07 2.53
N ASP A 20 -22.64 0.53 1.56
CA ASP A 20 -23.15 -0.23 0.43
C ASP A 20 -22.25 -1.44 0.18
N GLU A 21 -22.80 -2.65 0.26
CA GLU A 21 -21.99 -3.88 0.17
C GLU A 21 -21.31 -4.05 -1.19
N ALA A 22 -21.97 -3.61 -2.27
CA ALA A 22 -21.45 -3.76 -3.62
C ALA A 22 -20.34 -2.74 -3.90
N GLU A 23 -20.57 -1.48 -3.51
CA GLU A 23 -19.65 -0.37 -3.77
C GLU A 23 -18.46 -0.33 -2.80
N ASP A 24 -18.65 -0.73 -1.54
CA ASP A 24 -17.58 -0.72 -0.52
C ASP A 24 -16.71 -1.99 -0.56
N ARG A 25 -16.96 -2.90 -1.51
CA ARG A 25 -16.19 -4.14 -1.64
C ARG A 25 -14.74 -3.82 -2.03
N GLY A 26 -13.80 -4.24 -1.18
CA GLY A 26 -12.38 -4.02 -1.38
C GLY A 26 -11.54 -5.27 -1.17
N ILE A 27 -10.22 -5.07 -1.16
CA ILE A 27 -9.23 -6.10 -0.86
C ILE A 27 -8.82 -5.96 0.61
N GLN A 28 -9.08 -7.00 1.42
CA GLN A 28 -8.81 -7.00 2.85
C GLN A 28 -7.73 -8.03 3.21
N THR A 29 -6.86 -7.67 4.14
CA THR A 29 -5.91 -8.58 4.79
C THR A 29 -6.64 -9.49 5.79
N SER A 30 -6.57 -10.81 5.64
CA SER A 30 -7.39 -11.73 6.45
C SER A 30 -6.70 -12.31 7.68
N GLU A 31 -5.40 -12.10 7.84
CA GLU A 31 -4.57 -12.74 8.86
C GLU A 31 -3.72 -11.72 9.61
N ASP A 32 -3.67 -11.85 10.93
CA ASP A 32 -2.83 -11.01 11.77
C ASP A 32 -1.35 -11.48 11.68
N SER A 33 -0.39 -10.57 11.86
CA SER A 33 1.06 -10.87 11.87
C SER A 33 1.57 -11.58 10.59
N ARG A 34 1.13 -11.11 9.43
CA ARG A 34 1.56 -11.60 8.11
C ARG A 34 2.09 -10.47 7.24
N PHE A 35 2.92 -10.83 6.26
CA PHE A 35 3.33 -9.93 5.19
C PHE A 35 2.32 -10.00 4.05
N PHE A 36 1.93 -8.85 3.54
CA PHE A 36 0.96 -8.74 2.46
C PHE A 36 1.60 -8.04 1.26
N GLY A 37 1.40 -8.63 0.09
CA GLY A 37 1.80 -8.07 -1.19
C GLY A 37 0.81 -8.56 -2.24
N ILE A 38 0.29 -7.63 -3.03
CA ILE A 38 -0.47 -7.91 -4.24
C ILE A 38 -0.12 -6.81 -5.24
N SER A 39 -0.06 -7.16 -6.51
CA SER A 39 0.24 -6.21 -7.58
C SER A 39 -0.82 -6.30 -8.68
N ALA A 40 -1.03 -5.18 -9.36
CA ALA A 40 -1.86 -5.11 -10.55
C ALA A 40 -1.07 -4.36 -11.63
N GLY A 41 -0.99 -4.94 -12.82
CA GLY A 41 -0.39 -4.28 -13.98
C GLY A 41 -1.35 -3.26 -14.58
N PHE A 42 -0.79 -2.22 -15.21
CA PHE A 42 -1.51 -1.22 -15.98
C PHE A 42 -0.64 -0.76 -17.16
N ASP A 43 -1.23 -0.05 -18.11
CA ASP A 43 -0.51 0.46 -19.28
C ASP A 43 0.63 1.40 -18.88
N SER A 44 1.81 1.18 -19.45
CA SER A 44 2.99 1.98 -19.12
C SER A 44 2.81 3.43 -19.58
N PHE A 45 3.15 4.37 -18.71
CA PHE A 45 3.05 5.80 -18.99
C PHE A 45 4.24 6.58 -18.39
N SER A 46 4.38 7.84 -18.81
CA SER A 46 5.28 8.82 -18.18
C SER A 46 4.49 10.03 -17.71
N SER A 47 4.82 10.55 -16.52
CA SER A 47 4.28 11.80 -15.98
C SER A 47 5.15 13.01 -16.34
N GLU A 48 6.12 12.88 -17.25
CA GLU A 48 6.94 14.00 -17.68
C GLU A 48 6.07 15.11 -18.31
N GLY A 49 6.24 16.34 -17.80
CA GLY A 49 5.45 17.49 -18.23
C GLY A 49 3.96 17.44 -17.86
N LYS A 50 3.54 16.52 -16.98
CA LYS A 50 2.13 16.34 -16.57
C LYS A 50 1.99 16.18 -15.06
N GLU A 51 0.81 16.47 -14.55
CA GLU A 51 0.47 16.12 -13.17
C GLU A 51 0.17 14.62 -13.05
N LEU A 52 0.69 14.01 -11.98
CA LEU A 52 0.37 12.63 -11.59
C LEU A 52 -0.49 12.65 -10.33
N ILE A 53 -1.70 12.09 -10.43
CA ILE A 53 -2.62 11.93 -9.31
C ILE A 53 -2.67 10.46 -8.93
N VAL A 54 -2.41 10.17 -7.66
CA VAL A 54 -2.50 8.83 -7.06
C VAL A 54 -3.46 8.91 -5.89
N GLN A 55 -4.54 8.13 -5.94
CA GLN A 55 -5.59 8.14 -4.92
C GLN A 55 -6.09 6.73 -4.66
N TYR A 56 -6.34 6.43 -3.39
CA TYR A 56 -7.01 5.23 -2.93
C TYR A 56 -7.62 5.49 -1.56
N GLN A 57 -8.41 4.53 -1.09
CA GLN A 57 -8.99 4.55 0.25
C GLN A 57 -8.41 3.38 1.06
N ALA A 58 -8.10 3.64 2.32
CA ALA A 58 -7.68 2.63 3.28
C ALA A 58 -8.60 2.69 4.50
N LYS A 59 -9.11 1.53 4.91
CA LYS A 59 -10.06 1.38 6.01
C LYS A 59 -9.49 0.42 7.04
N TYR A 60 -9.38 0.87 8.28
CA TYR A 60 -8.93 0.07 9.40
C TYR A 60 -10.13 -0.38 10.24
N GLU A 61 -10.62 -1.60 10.02
CA GLU A 61 -11.79 -2.13 10.76
C GLU A 61 -11.48 -2.59 12.18
N LYS A 62 -10.20 -2.77 12.47
CA LYS A 62 -9.66 -3.05 13.80
C LYS A 62 -8.71 -1.92 14.14
N ASP A 63 -8.52 -1.66 15.44
CA ASP A 63 -7.40 -0.81 15.84
C ASP A 63 -6.10 -1.55 15.52
N VAL A 64 -5.37 -1.05 14.53
CA VAL A 64 -4.09 -1.61 14.11
C VAL A 64 -3.00 -1.04 15.00
N GLU A 65 -2.38 -1.90 15.81
CA GLU A 65 -1.23 -1.52 16.63
C GLU A 65 0.01 -1.26 15.76
N CYS A 66 0.29 -2.15 14.81
CA CYS A 66 1.37 -2.00 13.84
C CYS A 66 0.99 -2.60 12.49
N GLY A 67 1.04 -1.78 11.44
CA GLY A 67 0.70 -2.16 10.07
C GLY A 67 0.75 -0.98 9.08
N GLY A 68 1.20 -1.28 7.87
CA GLY A 68 1.20 -0.36 6.74
C GLY A 68 -0.06 -0.48 5.90
N GLY A 69 -0.56 0.64 5.39
CA GLY A 69 -1.63 0.71 4.41
C GLY A 69 -1.20 1.38 3.10
N TYR A 70 0.11 1.43 2.84
CA TYR A 70 0.69 2.13 1.69
C TYR A 70 0.70 1.31 0.41
N MET A 71 0.76 2.01 -0.72
CA MET A 71 0.98 1.42 -2.05
C MET A 71 2.35 1.80 -2.62
N LYS A 72 2.80 1.01 -3.59
CA LYS A 72 4.01 1.25 -4.39
C LYS A 72 3.63 1.30 -5.86
N ILE A 73 4.17 2.27 -6.59
CA ILE A 73 4.04 2.41 -8.05
C ILE A 73 5.44 2.35 -8.63
N GLY A 74 5.64 1.52 -9.65
CA GLY A 74 6.97 1.24 -10.18
C GLY A 74 6.98 0.82 -11.64
N PRO A 75 8.16 0.42 -12.14
CA PRO A 75 8.33 -0.10 -13.48
C PRO A 75 7.45 -1.33 -13.72
N LYS A 76 7.13 -1.59 -14.99
CA LYS A 76 6.47 -2.84 -15.38
C LYS A 76 7.32 -4.03 -14.93
N MET A 77 6.68 -4.97 -14.23
CA MET A 77 7.32 -6.22 -13.84
C MET A 77 7.09 -7.28 -14.92
N SER A 78 8.10 -8.12 -15.17
CA SER A 78 7.96 -9.29 -16.04
C SER A 78 7.12 -10.39 -15.39
N ASP A 79 7.19 -10.50 -14.07
CA ASP A 79 6.48 -11.50 -13.27
C ASP A 79 5.77 -10.82 -12.08
N PRO A 80 4.44 -10.63 -12.13
CA PRO A 80 3.64 -10.07 -11.03
C PRO A 80 3.74 -10.87 -9.72
N THR A 81 4.01 -12.17 -9.79
CA THR A 81 4.09 -13.05 -8.61
C THR A 81 5.37 -12.84 -7.80
N ALA A 82 6.39 -12.25 -8.42
CA ALA A 82 7.61 -11.83 -7.73
C ALA A 82 7.44 -10.56 -6.88
N PHE A 83 6.24 -9.94 -6.87
CA PHE A 83 6.00 -8.74 -6.07
C PHE A 83 6.17 -9.02 -4.57
N GLY A 84 7.04 -8.25 -3.95
CA GLY A 84 7.32 -8.35 -2.52
C GLY A 84 8.60 -7.61 -2.17
N ASP A 85 8.94 -7.51 -0.90
CA ASP A 85 10.19 -6.85 -0.54
C ASP A 85 11.40 -7.79 -0.71
N PRO A 86 12.43 -7.40 -1.49
CA PRO A 86 12.60 -6.13 -2.20
C PRO A 86 12.05 -6.12 -3.64
N THR A 87 11.18 -5.17 -3.97
CA THR A 87 10.76 -4.84 -5.35
C THR A 87 11.06 -3.37 -5.62
N PRO A 88 11.72 -3.03 -6.75
CA PRO A 88 11.94 -1.63 -7.14
C PRO A 88 10.62 -0.88 -7.34
N TYR A 89 10.55 0.34 -6.84
CA TYR A 89 9.41 1.26 -7.03
C TYR A 89 9.90 2.67 -7.34
N ASN A 90 9.07 3.47 -8.00
CA ASN A 90 9.32 4.88 -8.26
C ASN A 90 8.75 5.75 -7.13
N ILE A 91 7.53 5.42 -6.67
CA ILE A 91 6.80 6.14 -5.62
C ILE A 91 6.25 5.12 -4.61
N MET A 92 6.40 5.40 -3.31
CA MET A 92 5.66 4.73 -2.24
C MET A 92 4.87 5.78 -1.47
N PHE A 93 3.56 5.56 -1.34
CA PHE A 93 2.64 6.54 -0.77
C PHE A 93 1.57 5.88 0.12
N GLY A 94 1.42 6.39 1.35
CA GLY A 94 0.32 5.95 2.21
C GLY A 94 0.56 5.96 3.72
N PRO A 95 -0.48 5.60 4.50
CA PRO A 95 -0.39 5.54 5.94
C PRO A 95 0.46 4.35 6.40
N ASP A 96 1.16 4.56 7.51
CA ASP A 96 1.91 3.54 8.23
C ASP A 96 1.87 3.88 9.73
N LYS A 97 1.44 2.91 10.54
CA LYS A 97 1.33 3.03 11.99
C LYS A 97 2.08 1.86 12.61
N CYS A 98 2.90 2.13 13.62
CA CYS A 98 3.53 1.11 14.45
C CYS A 98 3.76 1.65 15.87
N GLY A 99 2.94 1.17 16.80
CA GLY A 99 2.85 1.70 18.16
C GLY A 99 2.50 3.19 18.16
N TYR A 100 3.33 3.99 18.84
CA TYR A 100 3.18 5.44 18.91
C TYR A 100 3.61 6.17 17.62
N THR A 101 4.29 5.47 16.71
CA THR A 101 4.73 6.06 15.44
C THR A 101 3.60 5.96 14.42
N LYS A 102 3.14 7.09 13.89
CA LYS A 102 2.17 7.15 12.80
C LYS A 102 2.57 8.21 11.79
N ARG A 103 2.51 7.87 10.50
CA ARG A 103 2.88 8.79 9.43
C ARG A 103 2.21 8.44 8.12
N THR A 104 2.10 9.44 7.25
CA THR A 104 1.84 9.21 5.84
C THR A 104 3.18 9.26 5.09
N HIS A 105 3.64 8.11 4.59
CA HIS A 105 4.84 8.03 3.75
C HIS A 105 4.58 8.67 2.40
N LEU A 106 5.59 9.40 1.92
CA LEU A 106 5.73 9.79 0.53
C LEU A 106 7.22 9.69 0.20
N ILE A 107 7.59 8.63 -0.51
CA ILE A 107 8.98 8.26 -0.80
C ILE A 107 9.14 8.21 -2.32
N PHE A 108 10.20 8.84 -2.81
CA PHE A 108 10.60 8.81 -4.22
C PHE A 108 11.90 8.03 -4.39
N SER A 109 11.97 7.16 -5.39
CA SER A 109 13.24 6.57 -5.78
C SER A 109 13.99 7.50 -6.72
N TYR A 110 15.21 7.89 -6.35
CA TYR A 110 16.05 8.78 -7.12
C TYR A 110 17.52 8.34 -7.05
N LYS A 111 18.14 8.14 -8.21
CA LYS A 111 19.55 7.68 -8.33
C LYS A 111 19.85 6.44 -7.48
N GLY A 112 18.94 5.45 -7.52
CA GLY A 112 19.07 4.20 -6.78
C GLY A 112 18.84 4.30 -5.28
N LYS A 113 18.34 5.43 -4.76
CA LYS A 113 18.03 5.63 -3.35
C LYS A 113 16.56 5.97 -3.15
N ASN A 114 15.96 5.39 -2.12
CA ASN A 114 14.62 5.75 -1.67
C ASN A 114 14.71 6.97 -0.76
N VAL A 115 14.21 8.11 -1.24
CA VAL A 115 14.26 9.41 -0.56
C VAL A 115 12.88 9.73 0.00
N LEU A 116 12.78 9.73 1.32
CA LEU A 116 11.59 10.12 2.06
C LEU A 116 11.40 11.65 1.98
N LYS A 117 10.16 12.10 1.80
CA LYS A 117 9.81 13.52 1.89
C LYS A 117 10.20 14.07 3.27
N LYS A 118 10.91 15.21 3.27
CA LYS A 118 11.42 15.85 4.50
C LYS A 118 10.31 16.45 5.36
N SER A 119 9.30 17.03 4.73
CA SER A 119 8.15 17.61 5.43
C SER A 119 7.13 16.52 5.72
N ASP A 120 6.77 16.37 6.99
CA ASP A 120 5.78 15.39 7.39
C ASP A 120 4.42 15.67 6.75
N LEU A 121 3.81 14.59 6.29
CA LEU A 121 2.41 14.58 5.88
C LEU A 121 1.59 14.15 7.09
N SER A 122 0.52 14.89 7.37
CA SER A 122 -0.40 14.54 8.44
C SER A 122 -0.94 13.12 8.24
N TYR A 123 -0.80 12.29 9.27
CA TYR A 123 -1.52 11.03 9.36
C TYR A 123 -3.00 11.35 9.63
N LYS A 124 -3.88 10.94 8.73
CA LYS A 124 -5.32 11.09 8.88
C LYS A 124 -5.94 9.70 8.97
N GLN A 125 -6.63 9.46 10.08
CA GLN A 125 -7.53 8.33 10.25
C GLN A 125 -8.80 8.95 10.80
N GLU A 126 -9.80 9.08 9.94
CA GLU A 126 -11.14 9.49 10.37
C GLU A 126 -11.78 8.27 11.05
N GLY A 127 -12.36 8.51 12.23
CA GLY A 127 -12.94 7.48 13.09
C GLY A 127 -14.37 7.14 12.72
#